data_AF-A0A8X6R9P8-F1
#
_entry.id   AF-A0A8X6R9P8-F1
#
_cell.length_a   1.000
_cell.length_b   1.000
_cell.length_c   1.000
_cell.angle_alpha   90.00
_cell.angle_beta   90.00
_cell.angle_gamma   90.00
#
_symmetry.space_group_name_H-M   'P 1'
#
loop_
_entity.id
_entity.type
_entity.pdbx_description
1 polymer ?
#
loop_
_entity_poly.entity_id
_entity_poly.type
_entity_poly.pdbx_seq_one_letter_code
_entity_poly.pdbx_strand_id
1 'polypeptide(L)'
;MGRRSRFIYIEKGDSGGPLVAMNETKPIAIGIASFGSYLGCAAARVPAVYTSTAHYTDWIVEKMGDDASDLCFLNRTSQPTRRWWG
;
A
#
# COMPACT_ATOMS: atom_id res chain seq x y z
N MET A 1 -15.52 23.36 1.21
CA MET A 1 -15.62 21.88 1.08
C MET A 1 -14.64 21.25 2.07
N GLY A 2 -15.06 20.99 3.32
CA GLY A 2 -14.16 20.46 4.35
C GLY A 2 -13.83 18.99 4.09
N ARG A 3 -12.53 18.64 4.02
CA ARG A 3 -12.10 17.24 4.04
C ARG A 3 -12.58 16.63 5.35
N ARG A 4 -13.64 15.83 5.33
CA ARG A 4 -14.01 15.01 6.48
C ARG A 4 -12.83 14.07 6.73
N SER A 5 -12.13 14.25 7.84
CA SER A 5 -11.17 13.27 8.32
C SER A 5 -11.94 11.97 8.59
N ARG A 6 -11.89 11.04 7.64
CA ARG A 6 -12.39 9.68 7.83
C ARG A 6 -11.32 8.94 8.60
N PHE A 7 -11.55 8.70 9.88
CA PHE A 7 -10.76 7.75 10.64
C PHE A 7 -11.08 6.35 10.12
N ILE A 8 -10.05 5.63 9.68
CA ILE A 8 -10.17 4.24 9.29
C ILE A 8 -9.79 3.43 10.51
N TYR A 9 -10.72 2.58 10.95
CA TYR A 9 -10.52 1.65 12.05
C TYR A 9 -10.24 0.26 11.48
N ILE A 10 -9.51 -0.57 12.22
CA ILE A 10 -9.24 -1.98 11.87
C ILE A 10 -9.97 -2.83 12.89
N GLU A 11 -10.92 -3.63 12.41
CA GLU A 11 -11.65 -4.61 13.20
C GLU A 11 -11.07 -6.02 13.04
N LYS A 12 -11.54 -6.94 13.87
CA LYS A 12 -11.22 -8.36 13.70
C LYS A 12 -11.77 -8.86 12.37
N GLY A 13 -10.88 -9.23 11.46
CA GLY A 13 -11.25 -9.69 10.11
C GLY A 13 -10.81 -8.73 9.00
N ASP A 14 -10.47 -7.48 9.33
CA ASP A 14 -9.91 -6.54 8.36
C ASP A 14 -8.41 -6.79 8.11
N SER A 15 -7.73 -7.54 8.99
CA SER A 15 -6.31 -7.88 8.85
C SER A 15 -6.01 -8.49 7.48
N GLY A 16 -5.02 -7.93 6.78
CA GLY A 16 -4.68 -8.31 5.40
C GLY A 16 -5.36 -7.47 4.33
N GLY A 17 -6.40 -6.69 4.67
CA GLY A 17 -7.07 -5.78 3.73
C GLY A 17 -6.21 -4.57 3.32
N PRO A 18 -6.40 -4.01 2.11
CA PRO A 18 -5.60 -2.90 1.62
C PRO A 18 -6.07 -1.53 2.15
N LEU A 19 -5.13 -0.71 2.59
CA LEU A 19 -5.32 0.74 2.74
C LEU A 19 -5.02 1.40 1.40
N VAL A 20 -6.04 1.92 0.74
CA VAL A 20 -5.94 2.50 -0.61
C VAL A 20 -5.98 4.02 -0.57
N ALA A 21 -5.00 4.66 -1.21
CA ALA A 21 -5.01 6.08 -1.52
C ALA A 21 -5.20 6.28 -3.03
N MET A 22 -5.89 7.36 -3.41
CA MET A 22 -6.01 7.74 -4.82
C MET A 22 -4.82 8.62 -5.20
N ASN A 23 -4.03 8.17 -6.18
CA ASN A 23 -3.05 9.01 -6.85
C ASN A 23 -3.59 9.41 -8.22
N GLU A 24 -3.99 10.66 -8.35
CA GLU A 24 -4.74 11.20 -9.50
C GLU A 24 -6.02 10.38 -9.76
N THR A 25 -5.94 9.38 -10.64
CA THR A 25 -7.04 8.48 -11.01
C THR A 25 -6.75 7.01 -10.70
N LYS A 26 -5.58 6.70 -10.13
CA LYS A 26 -5.14 5.33 -9.85
C LYS A 26 -5.27 4.99 -8.36
N PRO A 27 -6.00 3.91 -8.00
CA PRO A 27 -5.99 3.39 -6.65
C PRO A 27 -4.64 2.72 -6.34
N ILE A 28 -4.00 3.17 -5.27
CA ILE A 28 -2.67 2.75 -4.83
C ILE A 28 -2.82 2.19 -3.40
N ALA A 29 -2.60 0.88 -3.22
CA ALA A 29 -2.52 0.25 -1.89
C ALA A 29 -1.22 0.66 -1.17
N ILE A 30 -1.33 1.63 -0.26
CA ILE A 30 -0.21 2.21 0.50
C ILE A 30 0.06 1.48 1.81
N GLY A 31 -0.84 0.61 2.25
CA GLY A 31 -0.66 -0.18 3.45
C GLY A 31 -1.51 -1.44 3.49
N ILE A 32 -1.17 -2.35 4.40
CA ILE A 32 -1.91 -3.57 4.68
C ILE A 32 -2.38 -3.49 6.14
N ALA A 33 -3.67 -3.71 6.38
CA ALA A 33 -4.23 -3.68 7.73
C ALA A 33 -3.53 -4.72 8.61
N SER A 34 -2.96 -4.28 9.74
CA SER A 34 -2.23 -5.13 10.67
C SER A 34 -3.08 -5.38 11.90
N PHE A 35 -3.16 -4.38 12.79
CA PHE A 35 -3.93 -4.47 14.03
C PHE A 35 -4.56 -3.13 14.40
N GLY A 36 -5.67 -3.21 15.12
CA GLY A 36 -6.39 -2.09 15.71
C GLY A 36 -6.38 -2.17 17.23
N SER A 37 -7.32 -1.46 17.86
CA SER A 37 -7.48 -1.44 19.31
C SER A 37 -7.78 -2.83 19.88
N TYR A 38 -7.09 -3.20 20.96
CA TYR A 38 -7.42 -4.40 21.74
C TYR A 38 -8.73 -4.27 22.53
N LEU A 39 -9.23 -3.03 22.71
CA LEU A 39 -10.45 -2.72 23.46
C LEU A 39 -11.74 -3.00 22.65
N GLY A 40 -11.62 -3.49 21.41
CA GLY A 40 -12.73 -3.76 20.52
C GLY A 40 -13.12 -2.58 19.63
N CYS A 41 -14.29 -2.73 18.99
CA CYS A 41 -14.65 -2.00 17.78
C CYS A 41 -14.67 -0.48 17.94
N ALA A 42 -13.99 0.20 17.01
CA ALA A 42 -13.99 1.66 16.84
C ALA A 42 -13.65 2.48 18.10
N ALA A 43 -12.70 2.02 18.91
CA ALA A 43 -12.21 2.80 20.05
C ALA A 43 -11.66 4.16 19.57
N ALA A 44 -12.40 5.22 19.86
CA ALA A 44 -12.02 6.58 19.49
C ALA A 44 -10.63 6.90 20.06
N ARG A 45 -9.78 7.53 19.24
CA ARG A 45 -8.42 7.97 19.58
C ARG A 45 -7.38 6.84 19.73
N VAL A 46 -7.72 5.60 19.37
CA VAL A 46 -6.71 4.54 19.18
C VAL A 46 -6.30 4.51 17.70
N PRO A 47 -5.00 4.64 17.37
CA PRO A 47 -4.56 4.60 15.99
C PRO A 47 -4.71 3.19 15.41
N ALA A 48 -5.23 3.11 14.19
CA ALA A 48 -5.13 1.90 13.37
C ALA A 48 -3.70 1.75 12.84
N VAL A 49 -3.14 0.54 12.91
CA VAL A 49 -1.77 0.26 12.48
C VAL A 49 -1.77 -0.55 11.18
N TYR A 50 -1.01 -0.05 10.21
CA TYR A 50 -0.85 -0.65 8.89
C TYR A 50 0.62 -0.98 8.61
N THR A 51 0.87 -2.08 7.93
CA THR A 51 2.18 -2.36 7.33
C THR A 51 2.34 -1.51 6.07
N SER A 52 3.40 -0.71 5.98
CA SER A 52 3.67 0.12 4.78
C SER A 52 4.07 -0.75 3.60
N THR A 53 3.32 -0.71 2.49
CA THR A 53 3.69 -1.46 1.27
C THR A 53 4.97 -0.94 0.65
N ALA A 54 5.22 0.37 0.75
CA ALA A 54 6.43 1.03 0.25
C ALA A 54 7.71 0.50 0.90
N HIS A 55 7.67 0.08 2.17
CA HIS A 55 8.83 -0.47 2.87
C HIS A 55 9.20 -1.89 2.42
N TYR A 56 8.26 -2.62 1.80
CA TYR A 56 8.44 -4.01 1.40
C TYR A 56 8.50 -4.18 -0.12
N THR A 57 8.64 -3.10 -0.89
CA THR A 57 8.66 -3.17 -2.37
C THR A 57 9.73 -4.12 -2.89
N ASP A 58 10.94 -4.06 -2.33
CA ASP A 58 12.06 -4.89 -2.82
C ASP A 58 11.78 -6.37 -2.58
N TRP A 59 11.28 -6.72 -1.39
CA TRP A 59 10.86 -8.09 -1.07
C TRP A 59 9.70 -8.56 -1.96
N ILE A 60 8.70 -7.71 -2.18
CA ILE A 60 7.55 -8.02 -3.04
C ILE A 60 8.02 -8.31 -4.48
N VAL A 61 8.92 -7.48 -5.01
CA VAL A 61 9.50 -7.64 -6.35
C VAL A 61 10.32 -8.91 -6.45
N GLU A 62 11.18 -9.17 -5.46
CA GLU A 62 11.99 -10.39 -5.39
C GLU A 62 11.12 -11.65 -5.41
N LYS A 63 9.97 -11.63 -4.71
CA LYS A 63 9.08 -12.80 -4.62
C LYS A 63 8.14 -12.97 -5.81
N MET A 64 7.85 -11.93 -6.57
CA MET A 64 7.00 -12.02 -7.76
C MET A 64 7.79 -12.22 -9.06
N GLY A 65 9.10 -11.95 -9.07
CA GLY A 65 9.91 -12.15 -10.27
C GLY A 65 9.41 -11.31 -11.46
N ASP A 66 9.26 -11.94 -12.63
CA ASP A 66 8.85 -11.27 -13.87
C ASP A 66 7.43 -10.69 -13.80
N ASP A 67 6.56 -11.21 -12.92
CA ASP A 67 5.19 -10.73 -12.74
C ASP A 67 5.12 -9.37 -12.05
N ALA A 68 6.24 -8.89 -11.48
CA ALA A 68 6.31 -7.60 -10.81
C ALA A 68 6.17 -6.40 -11.77
N SER A 69 6.36 -6.60 -13.09
CA SER A 69 6.19 -5.53 -14.10
C SER A 69 4.77 -4.96 -14.14
N ASP A 70 3.79 -5.72 -13.70
CA ASP A 70 2.38 -5.34 -13.71
C ASP A 70 1.94 -4.63 -12.41
N LEU A 71 2.85 -4.44 -11.46
CA LEU A 71 2.55 -3.69 -10.25
C LEU A 71 2.36 -2.20 -10.54
N CYS A 72 1.18 -1.69 -10.20
CA CYS A 72 0.82 -0.28 -10.32
C CYS A 72 1.80 0.69 -9.59
N PHE A 73 2.55 0.23 -8.58
CA PHE A 73 3.58 1.03 -7.90
C PHE A 73 4.93 1.05 -8.63
N LEU A 74 5.24 0.03 -9.43
CA LEU A 74 6.46 -0.04 -10.23
C LEU A 74 6.22 0.55 -11.61
N ASN A 75 5.72 1.79 -11.65
CA ASN A 75 5.78 2.57 -12.88
C ASN A 75 7.24 2.99 -13.17
N ARG A 76 8.11 2.01 -13.39
CA ARG A 76 9.48 2.17 -13.88
C ARG A 76 9.42 2.21 -15.41
N THR A 77 8.77 3.22 -15.98
CA THR A 77 9.04 3.60 -17.37
C THR A 77 10.40 4.30 -17.43
N SER A 78 11.45 3.53 -17.21
CA SER A 78 12.83 3.87 -17.58
C SER A 78 13.66 2.61 -17.82
N GLN A 79 13.28 1.81 -18.81
CA GLN A 79 14.35 1.41 -19.74
C GLN A 79 14.64 2.68 -20.56
N PRO A 80 15.79 3.32 -20.32
CA PRO A 80 16.88 3.06 -21.26
C PRO A 80 18.27 3.16 -20.60
N THR A 81 19.03 2.07 -20.64
CA THR A 81 20.39 2.22 -21.18
C THR A 81 20.48 1.35 -22.42
N ARG A 82 20.34 2.00 -23.57
CA ARG A 82 20.89 1.47 -24.81
C ARG A 82 22.36 1.15 -24.53
N ARG A 83 22.77 -0.10 -24.78
CA ARG A 83 24.18 -0.43 -25.05
C ARG A 83 24.24 -1.15 -26.39
N TRP A 84 24.04 -0.35 -27.44
CA TRP A 84 24.46 -0.65 -28.81
C TRP A 84 25.35 0.51 -29.25
N TRP A 85 26.64 0.39 -28.93
CA TRP A 85 27.81 0.85 -29.68
C TRP A 85 29.03 0.10 -29.10
N GLY A 86 29.74 -0.64 -29.96
CA GLY A 86 30.95 -1.39 -29.66
C GLY A 86 30.77 -2.89 -29.77
#